data_AF-A0A2T3A2P8-F1
#
_entry.id   AF-A0A2T3A2P8-F1
#
_cell.length_a   1.000
_cell.length_b   1.000
_cell.length_c   1.000
_cell.angle_alpha   90.00
_cell.angle_beta   90.00
_cell.angle_gamma   90.00
#
_symmetry.space_group_name_H-M   'P 1'
#
loop_
_entity.id
_entity.type
_entity.pdbx_description
1 polymer ?
#
loop_
_entity_poly.entity_id
_entity_poly.type
_entity_poly.pdbx_seq_one_letter_code
_entity_poly.pdbx_strand_id
1 'polypeptide(L)'
;MSSADFRQAHPFLWLSIMACSSCSVRQANVLGDKLRHMIATKVIQEVERSLDLLQGMMVFLQWPHCHTSDKPWMSFWTNLAVAIAQDLGFTTLTGETAFTYIKKFWLPKNPCRQPQANSTRTMEERRIILALYVWTTTYAQMVRRDNPLPWTPFMEQSLRALMNQPEWEGDSILAAQVRSSLVGLQITDLSIQQALRGEVRIPLFFHQSLSSQMEEIWRTLPSNLLNNETVLIHLHATEVAVHEIGLSVEPSINNMDTIKRLNALRSCLNALENFFQAWDRITPSQYMGLTFNMFVHLLNCIVALFRLSTLDNIPGWDPTEARSRLPLFTMLDHIAEQMDATTSAIPIINDESPNEDVARATVWAKAGRVMRLIKQGIKRDFPDLDPLGSIESVAAMSTGSTGIQVPPPDVQDPFFANFADDPWLSAIFVPWDSMNF
;
A
#
# COMPACT_ATOMS: atom_id res chain seq x y z
N MET A 1 -11.66 21.32 -19.83
CA MET A 1 -13.01 21.00 -19.33
C MET A 1 -13.25 21.80 -18.06
N SER A 2 -14.41 22.44 -17.88
CA SER A 2 -14.71 23.14 -16.62
C SER A 2 -15.13 22.16 -15.52
N SER A 3 -15.14 22.58 -14.26
CA SER A 3 -15.60 21.73 -13.14
C SER A 3 -17.08 21.34 -13.25
N ALA A 4 -17.91 22.23 -13.81
CA ALA A 4 -19.32 21.96 -14.06
C ALA A 4 -19.50 20.90 -15.15
N ASP A 5 -18.77 21.02 -16.26
CA ASP A 5 -18.80 20.05 -17.36
C ASP A 5 -18.31 18.68 -16.88
N PHE A 6 -17.23 18.66 -16.10
CA PHE A 6 -16.68 17.43 -15.55
C PHE A 6 -17.65 16.74 -14.59
N ARG A 7 -18.29 17.50 -13.69
CA ARG A 7 -19.34 16.96 -12.80
C ARG A 7 -20.51 16.36 -13.58
N GLN A 8 -20.87 16.95 -14.72
CA GLN A 8 -21.96 16.44 -15.55
C GLN A 8 -21.56 15.17 -16.32
N ALA A 9 -20.33 15.12 -16.84
CA ALA A 9 -19.81 14.00 -17.61
C ALA A 9 -19.41 12.80 -16.72
N HIS A 10 -18.84 13.06 -15.55
CA HIS A 10 -18.26 12.07 -14.63
C HIS A 10 -18.78 12.27 -13.19
N PRO A 11 -20.10 12.11 -12.97
CA PRO A 11 -20.72 12.43 -11.69
C PRO A 11 -20.24 11.56 -10.55
N PHE A 12 -19.90 10.28 -10.81
CA PHE A 12 -19.42 9.37 -9.77
C PHE A 12 -17.97 9.70 -9.38
N LEU A 13 -17.07 9.84 -10.35
CA LEU A 13 -15.68 10.23 -10.11
C LEU A 13 -15.58 11.59 -9.45
N TRP A 14 -16.39 12.57 -9.90
CA TRP A 14 -16.48 13.87 -9.25
C TRP A 14 -16.79 13.73 -7.76
N LEU A 15 -17.80 12.93 -7.41
CA LEU A 15 -18.20 12.74 -6.02
C LEU A 15 -17.07 12.09 -5.20
N SER A 16 -16.36 11.11 -5.75
CA SER A 16 -15.19 10.48 -5.11
C SER A 16 -14.07 11.49 -4.86
N ILE A 17 -13.75 12.34 -5.83
CA ILE A 17 -12.74 13.40 -5.67
C ILE A 17 -13.17 14.38 -4.58
N MET A 18 -14.44 14.82 -4.58
CA MET A 18 -14.96 15.74 -3.57
C MET A 18 -14.96 15.14 -2.16
N ALA A 19 -15.21 13.84 -2.03
CA ALA A 19 -15.11 13.14 -0.75
C ALA A 19 -13.66 13.15 -0.24
N CYS A 20 -12.69 12.82 -1.10
CA CYS A 20 -11.28 12.69 -0.69
C CYS A 20 -10.59 14.04 -0.46
N SER A 21 -11.04 15.09 -1.14
CA SER A 21 -10.48 16.45 -1.03
C SER A 21 -11.19 17.34 -0.01
N SER A 22 -12.22 16.83 0.67
CA SER A 22 -12.95 17.63 1.66
C SER A 22 -12.08 17.88 2.89
N CYS A 23 -12.03 19.14 3.33
CA CYS A 23 -11.37 19.52 4.58
C CYS A 23 -12.27 19.31 5.80
N SER A 24 -13.57 19.00 5.64
CA SER A 24 -14.46 18.68 6.76
C SER A 24 -14.66 17.17 6.85
N VAL A 25 -14.29 16.58 7.99
CA VAL A 25 -14.45 15.13 8.23
C VAL A 25 -15.90 14.71 8.06
N ARG A 26 -16.83 15.51 8.61
CA ARG A 26 -18.28 15.28 8.48
C ARG A 26 -18.73 15.27 7.03
N GLN A 27 -18.26 16.23 6.24
CA GLN A 27 -18.62 16.29 4.83
C GLN A 27 -18.01 15.11 4.06
N ALA A 28 -16.76 14.76 4.32
CA ALA A 28 -16.10 13.62 3.70
C ALA A 28 -16.87 12.31 3.97
N ASN A 29 -17.30 12.08 5.22
CA ASN A 29 -18.11 10.93 5.62
C ASN A 29 -19.49 10.90 4.96
N VAL A 30 -20.21 12.02 4.93
CA VAL A 30 -21.51 12.13 4.23
C VAL A 30 -21.37 11.82 2.74
N LEU A 31 -20.30 12.30 2.10
CA LEU A 31 -20.04 11.99 0.69
C LEU A 31 -19.63 10.52 0.50
N GLY A 32 -18.87 9.95 1.43
CA GLY A 32 -18.51 8.54 1.48
C GLY A 32 -19.74 7.62 1.59
N ASP A 33 -20.68 7.93 2.47
CA ASP A 33 -21.96 7.20 2.58
C ASP A 33 -22.77 7.27 1.30
N LYS A 34 -22.83 8.46 0.70
CA LYS A 34 -23.51 8.66 -0.57
C LYS A 34 -22.86 7.84 -1.69
N LEU A 35 -21.53 7.76 -1.74
CA LEU A 35 -20.80 6.91 -2.68
C LEU A 35 -21.15 5.43 -2.47
N ARG A 36 -21.12 4.92 -1.24
CA ARG A 36 -21.49 3.54 -0.92
C ARG A 36 -22.92 3.22 -1.37
N HIS A 37 -23.87 4.11 -1.09
CA HIS A 37 -25.26 3.95 -1.54
C HIS A 37 -25.36 3.94 -3.06
N MET A 38 -24.68 4.87 -3.75
CA MET A 38 -24.65 4.92 -5.20
C MET A 38 -24.05 3.66 -5.82
N ILE A 39 -22.99 3.08 -5.22
CA ILE A 39 -22.43 1.82 -5.73
C ILE A 39 -23.44 0.67 -5.52
N ALA A 40 -24.08 0.59 -4.36
CA ALA A 40 -25.10 -0.44 -4.11
C ALA A 40 -26.25 -0.35 -5.14
N THR A 41 -26.72 0.85 -5.48
CA THR A 41 -27.76 1.02 -6.49
C THR A 41 -27.22 0.79 -7.91
N LYS A 42 -26.23 1.55 -8.35
CA LYS A 42 -25.77 1.53 -9.76
C LYS A 42 -25.07 0.21 -10.11
N VAL A 43 -24.16 -0.27 -9.27
CA VAL A 43 -23.33 -1.44 -9.62
C VAL A 43 -24.04 -2.75 -9.31
N ILE A 44 -24.75 -2.85 -8.18
CA ILE A 44 -25.39 -4.10 -7.76
C ILE A 44 -26.81 -4.23 -8.31
N GLN A 45 -27.66 -3.22 -8.11
CA GLN A 45 -29.07 -3.29 -8.51
C GLN A 45 -29.26 -3.04 -10.01
N GLU A 46 -28.64 -1.99 -10.56
CA GLU A 46 -28.79 -1.60 -11.97
C GLU A 46 -27.78 -2.28 -12.90
N VAL A 47 -26.75 -2.92 -12.34
CA VAL A 47 -25.67 -3.59 -13.08
C VAL A 47 -24.98 -2.65 -14.08
N GLU A 48 -24.89 -1.36 -13.73
CA GLU A 48 -24.21 -0.34 -14.53
C GLU A 48 -22.70 -0.57 -14.50
N ARG A 49 -22.05 -0.45 -15.66
CA ARG A 49 -20.60 -0.56 -15.84
C ARG A 49 -20.14 0.58 -16.73
N SER A 50 -19.30 1.45 -16.18
CA SER A 50 -18.79 2.63 -16.88
C SER A 50 -17.37 2.96 -16.42
N LEU A 51 -16.63 3.69 -17.25
CA LEU A 51 -15.30 4.18 -16.91
C LEU A 51 -15.34 5.15 -15.71
N ASP A 52 -16.38 5.99 -15.63
CA ASP A 52 -16.64 6.91 -14.51
C ASP A 52 -16.75 6.15 -13.17
N LEU A 53 -17.52 5.05 -13.15
CA LEU A 53 -17.66 4.20 -11.97
C LEU A 53 -16.31 3.60 -11.55
N LEU A 54 -15.56 3.04 -12.50
CA LEU A 54 -14.26 2.42 -12.19
C LEU A 54 -13.24 3.44 -11.70
N GLN A 55 -13.15 4.60 -12.35
CA GLN A 55 -12.27 5.69 -11.93
C GLN A 55 -12.62 6.21 -10.54
N GLY A 56 -13.91 6.48 -10.27
CA GLY A 56 -14.32 6.94 -8.94
C GLY A 56 -14.14 5.88 -7.86
N MET A 57 -14.27 4.59 -8.19
CA MET A 57 -13.98 3.50 -7.25
C MET A 57 -12.49 3.42 -6.92
N MET A 58 -11.62 3.63 -7.90
CA MET A 58 -10.18 3.69 -7.66
C MET A 58 -9.82 4.86 -6.74
N VAL A 59 -10.40 6.05 -6.93
CA VAL A 59 -10.21 7.17 -5.99
C VAL A 59 -10.70 6.80 -4.60
N PHE A 60 -11.89 6.21 -4.49
CA PHE A 60 -12.45 5.80 -3.20
C PHE A 60 -11.56 4.77 -2.46
N LEU A 61 -10.97 3.80 -3.19
CA LEU A 61 -10.09 2.78 -2.64
C LEU A 61 -8.73 3.33 -2.18
N GLN A 62 -8.19 4.30 -2.91
CA GLN A 62 -6.82 4.78 -2.74
C GLN A 62 -6.66 5.77 -1.57
N TRP A 63 -7.74 6.44 -1.15
CA TRP A 63 -7.79 7.35 0.02
C TRP A 63 -8.81 6.89 1.06
N PRO A 64 -8.60 5.70 1.66
CA PRO A 64 -9.51 5.10 2.65
C PRO A 64 -9.64 5.93 3.92
N HIS A 65 -8.63 6.74 4.26
CA HIS A 65 -8.67 7.62 5.42
C HIS A 65 -9.67 8.77 5.27
N CYS A 66 -10.10 9.11 4.05
CA CYS A 66 -11.05 10.21 3.85
C CYS A 66 -12.51 9.82 4.14
N HIS A 67 -12.80 8.55 4.43
CA HIS A 67 -14.16 8.10 4.73
C HIS A 67 -14.16 6.95 5.74
N THR A 68 -15.05 7.03 6.72
CA THR A 68 -15.23 5.96 7.72
C THR A 68 -16.09 4.83 7.16
N SER A 69 -15.86 3.61 7.64
CA SER A 69 -16.60 2.37 7.31
C SER A 69 -16.37 1.30 8.38
N ASP A 70 -17.29 1.13 9.32
CA ASP A 70 -17.16 0.25 10.51
C ASP A 70 -16.93 -1.26 10.24
N LYS A 71 -16.81 -1.68 8.97
CA LYS A 71 -16.65 -3.07 8.56
C LYS A 71 -15.48 -3.24 7.58
N PRO A 72 -14.79 -4.40 7.62
CA PRO A 72 -13.74 -4.72 6.65
C PRO A 72 -14.29 -4.69 5.23
N TRP A 73 -13.74 -3.79 4.43
CA TRP A 73 -14.35 -3.40 3.16
C TRP A 73 -13.43 -3.63 1.96
N MET A 74 -12.11 -3.49 2.14
CA MET A 74 -11.13 -3.46 1.04
C MET A 74 -11.23 -4.66 0.11
N SER A 75 -11.39 -5.88 0.64
CA SER A 75 -11.56 -7.09 -0.18
C SER A 75 -12.76 -6.99 -1.12
N PHE A 76 -13.93 -6.65 -0.57
CA PHE A 76 -15.17 -6.58 -1.33
C PHE A 76 -15.10 -5.52 -2.43
N TRP A 77 -14.70 -4.29 -2.07
CA TRP A 77 -14.65 -3.18 -3.02
C TRP A 77 -13.55 -3.36 -4.08
N THR A 78 -12.43 -3.98 -3.72
CA THR A 78 -11.37 -4.34 -4.68
C THR A 78 -11.88 -5.35 -5.70
N ASN A 79 -12.55 -6.41 -5.26
CA ASN A 79 -13.14 -7.40 -6.15
C ASN A 79 -14.25 -6.80 -7.02
N LEU A 80 -15.02 -5.85 -6.48
CA LEU A 80 -16.04 -5.14 -7.25
C LEU A 80 -15.43 -4.27 -8.36
N ALA A 81 -14.34 -3.54 -8.09
CA ALA A 81 -13.61 -2.79 -9.11
C ALA A 81 -13.04 -3.71 -10.20
N VAL A 82 -12.51 -4.87 -9.82
CA VAL A 82 -12.05 -5.91 -10.75
C VAL A 82 -13.20 -6.43 -11.61
N ALA A 83 -14.36 -6.73 -11.02
CA ALA A 83 -15.55 -7.16 -11.76
C ALA A 83 -16.00 -6.11 -12.78
N ILE A 84 -15.98 -4.82 -12.43
CA ILE A 84 -16.30 -3.74 -13.38
C ILE A 84 -15.30 -3.70 -14.54
N ALA A 85 -14.00 -3.80 -14.26
CA ALA A 85 -12.97 -3.84 -15.29
C ALA A 85 -13.11 -5.05 -16.24
N GLN A 86 -13.51 -6.21 -15.70
CA GLN A 86 -13.81 -7.41 -16.47
C GLN A 86 -15.01 -7.20 -17.40
N ASP A 87 -16.10 -6.62 -16.89
CA ASP A 87 -17.31 -6.33 -17.67
C ASP A 87 -17.07 -5.27 -18.76
N LEU A 88 -16.15 -4.32 -18.54
CA LEU A 88 -15.68 -3.36 -19.56
C LEU A 88 -14.79 -4.01 -20.64
N GLY A 89 -14.41 -5.28 -20.45
CA GLY A 89 -13.61 -6.05 -21.38
C GLY A 89 -12.11 -5.70 -21.36
N PHE A 90 -11.60 -5.16 -20.25
CA PHE A 90 -10.16 -4.87 -20.12
C PHE A 90 -9.31 -6.12 -19.86
N THR A 91 -9.93 -7.19 -19.38
CA THR A 91 -9.28 -8.46 -19.02
C THR A 91 -9.47 -9.56 -20.07
N THR A 92 -10.11 -9.25 -21.20
CA THR A 92 -10.44 -10.25 -22.22
C THR A 92 -9.18 -10.90 -22.76
N LEU A 93 -9.02 -12.19 -22.49
CA LEU A 93 -7.94 -13.00 -23.05
C LEU A 93 -8.27 -13.40 -24.49
N THR A 94 -7.24 -13.43 -25.34
CA THR A 94 -7.37 -13.87 -26.73
C THR A 94 -7.64 -15.37 -26.79
N GLY A 95 -8.88 -15.76 -27.06
CA GLY A 95 -9.28 -17.16 -27.26
C GLY A 95 -10.79 -17.30 -27.46
N GLU A 96 -11.20 -18.13 -28.43
CA GLU A 96 -12.62 -18.45 -28.61
C GLU A 96 -13.05 -19.50 -27.58
N THR A 97 -13.89 -19.11 -26.62
CA THR A 97 -14.61 -20.08 -25.78
C THR A 97 -15.74 -20.73 -26.57
N ALA A 98 -16.19 -21.92 -26.15
CA ALA A 98 -17.37 -22.57 -26.73
C ALA A 98 -18.61 -21.66 -26.72
N PHE A 99 -18.76 -20.82 -25.69
CA PHE A 99 -19.87 -19.87 -25.58
C PHE A 99 -19.77 -18.72 -26.58
N THR A 100 -18.58 -18.15 -26.77
CA THR A 100 -18.33 -17.16 -27.84
C THR A 100 -18.46 -17.76 -29.24
N TYR A 101 -18.01 -19.00 -29.43
CA TYR A 101 -18.12 -19.72 -30.70
C TYR A 101 -19.60 -20.00 -31.05
N ILE A 102 -20.38 -20.55 -30.11
CA ILE A 102 -21.82 -20.79 -30.29
C ILE A 102 -22.55 -19.48 -30.55
N LYS A 103 -22.26 -18.39 -29.82
CA LYS A 103 -22.88 -17.08 -30.10
C LYS A 103 -22.56 -16.56 -31.50
N LYS A 104 -21.31 -16.71 -31.95
CA LYS A 104 -20.85 -16.32 -33.29
C LYS A 104 -21.54 -17.13 -34.40
N PHE A 105 -21.78 -18.43 -34.20
CA PHE A 105 -22.36 -19.32 -35.21
C PHE A 105 -23.90 -19.42 -35.17
N TRP A 106 -24.51 -19.47 -33.99
CA TRP A 106 -25.95 -19.72 -33.80
C TRP A 106 -26.78 -18.47 -33.54
N LEU A 107 -26.17 -17.35 -33.14
CA LEU A 107 -26.86 -16.07 -32.89
C LEU A 107 -26.25 -14.90 -33.71
N PRO A 108 -26.09 -15.04 -35.05
CA PRO A 108 -25.41 -14.03 -35.88
C PRO A 108 -26.13 -12.67 -35.94
N LYS A 109 -27.41 -12.59 -35.51
CA LYS A 109 -28.23 -11.37 -35.53
C LYS A 109 -28.37 -10.66 -34.19
N ASN A 110 -27.82 -11.21 -33.10
CA ASN A 110 -27.74 -10.50 -31.84
C ASN A 110 -26.36 -9.87 -31.71
N PRO A 111 -26.23 -8.55 -31.87
CA PRO A 111 -25.04 -7.84 -31.40
C PRO A 111 -25.15 -7.79 -29.88
N CYS A 112 -25.07 -8.96 -29.21
CA CYS A 112 -24.63 -9.01 -27.83
C CYS A 112 -23.32 -8.26 -27.83
N ARG A 113 -23.29 -7.03 -27.27
CA ARG A 113 -22.14 -6.12 -27.22
C ARG A 113 -20.88 -6.97 -27.25
N GLN A 114 -20.28 -7.14 -28.43
CA GLN A 114 -18.96 -7.73 -28.46
C GLN A 114 -18.15 -6.73 -27.63
N PRO A 115 -17.45 -7.15 -26.57
CA PRO A 115 -16.50 -6.26 -25.92
C PRO A 115 -15.69 -5.69 -27.06
N GLN A 116 -15.65 -4.36 -27.19
CA GLN A 116 -15.20 -3.64 -28.38
C GLN A 116 -13.71 -3.95 -28.66
N ALA A 117 -13.42 -5.16 -29.13
CA ALA A 117 -12.08 -5.65 -29.39
C ALA A 117 -11.46 -4.89 -30.58
N ASN A 118 -12.31 -4.19 -31.35
CA ASN A 118 -11.95 -3.45 -32.54
C ASN A 118 -11.96 -1.92 -32.36
N SER A 119 -12.34 -1.38 -31.20
CA SER A 119 -12.17 0.06 -30.93
C SER A 119 -10.80 0.29 -30.30
N THR A 120 -10.01 1.19 -30.88
CA THR A 120 -8.78 1.68 -30.26
C THR A 120 -9.09 2.16 -28.84
N ARG A 121 -8.62 1.42 -27.83
CA ARG A 121 -8.82 1.80 -26.42
C ARG A 121 -8.12 3.13 -26.13
N THR A 122 -8.82 4.00 -25.44
CA THR A 122 -8.35 5.34 -25.06
C THR A 122 -7.21 5.26 -24.04
N MET A 123 -6.40 6.32 -23.93
CA MET A 123 -5.35 6.38 -22.91
C MET A 123 -5.91 6.38 -21.48
N GLU A 124 -7.12 6.90 -21.26
CA GLU A 124 -7.80 6.82 -19.96
C GLU A 124 -8.12 5.38 -19.55
N GLU A 125 -8.62 4.56 -20.49
CA GLU A 125 -8.86 3.14 -20.25
C GLU A 125 -7.57 2.37 -19.94
N ARG A 126 -6.47 2.72 -20.64
CA ARG A 126 -5.14 2.14 -20.41
C ARG A 126 -4.58 2.50 -19.03
N ARG A 127 -4.73 3.75 -18.60
CA ARG A 127 -4.30 4.21 -17.28
C ARG A 127 -5.07 3.49 -16.18
N ILE A 128 -6.40 3.43 -16.28
CA ILE A 128 -7.21 2.92 -15.18
C ILE A 128 -6.98 1.42 -14.94
N ILE A 129 -6.82 0.62 -15.99
CA ILE A 129 -6.56 -0.82 -15.83
C ILE A 129 -5.19 -1.09 -15.19
N LEU A 130 -4.19 -0.28 -15.54
CA LEU A 130 -2.85 -0.36 -14.98
C LEU A 130 -2.82 0.11 -13.51
N ALA A 131 -3.52 1.21 -13.20
CA ALA A 131 -3.67 1.68 -11.84
C ALA A 131 -4.39 0.65 -10.96
N LEU A 132 -5.47 0.03 -11.48
CA LEU A 132 -6.16 -1.07 -10.80
C LEU A 132 -5.22 -2.26 -10.56
N TYR A 133 -4.36 -2.60 -11.53
CA TYR A 133 -3.38 -3.67 -11.36
C TYR A 133 -2.34 -3.37 -10.26
N VAL A 134 -1.86 -2.13 -10.17
CA VAL A 134 -0.97 -1.71 -9.07
C VAL A 134 -1.68 -1.82 -7.73
N TRP A 135 -2.94 -1.40 -7.64
CA TRP A 135 -3.77 -1.52 -6.45
C TRP A 135 -3.97 -2.98 -6.04
N THR A 136 -4.44 -3.85 -6.95
CA THR A 136 -4.71 -5.25 -6.62
C THR A 136 -3.44 -6.00 -6.23
N THR A 137 -2.29 -5.63 -6.79
CA THR A 137 -0.98 -6.18 -6.39
C THR A 137 -0.60 -5.76 -4.98
N THR A 138 -0.75 -4.46 -4.65
CA THR A 138 -0.45 -3.95 -3.29
C THR A 138 -1.38 -4.57 -2.26
N TYR A 139 -2.67 -4.69 -2.61
CA TYR A 139 -3.67 -5.36 -1.79
C TYR A 139 -3.30 -6.84 -1.56
N ALA A 140 -2.99 -7.59 -2.62
CA ALA A 140 -2.56 -8.99 -2.54
C ALA A 140 -1.35 -9.19 -1.61
N GLN A 141 -0.36 -8.30 -1.68
CA GLN A 141 0.79 -8.27 -0.78
C GLN A 141 0.39 -8.02 0.67
N MET A 142 -0.46 -7.02 0.92
CA MET A 142 -0.92 -6.66 2.26
C MET A 142 -1.67 -7.82 2.94
N VAL A 143 -2.61 -8.46 2.23
CA VAL A 143 -3.44 -9.53 2.81
C VAL A 143 -2.85 -10.93 2.64
N ARG A 144 -1.71 -11.05 1.94
CA ARG A 144 -1.07 -12.33 1.55
C ARG A 144 -2.04 -13.29 0.85
N ARG A 145 -2.72 -12.81 -0.19
CA ARG A 145 -3.66 -13.61 -1.02
C ARG A 145 -3.36 -13.44 -2.50
N ASP A 146 -3.92 -14.34 -3.31
CA ASP A 146 -3.78 -14.27 -4.77
C ASP A 146 -4.31 -12.93 -5.30
N ASN A 147 -3.62 -12.40 -6.31
CA ASN A 147 -4.06 -11.19 -6.98
C ASN A 147 -5.36 -11.48 -7.78
N PRO A 148 -6.47 -10.78 -7.49
CA PRO A 148 -7.73 -11.01 -8.18
C PRO A 148 -7.72 -10.57 -9.66
N LEU A 149 -6.72 -9.79 -10.09
CA LEU A 149 -6.59 -9.27 -11.44
C LEU A 149 -5.33 -9.83 -12.12
N PRO A 150 -5.46 -10.86 -12.98
CA PRO A 150 -4.31 -11.42 -13.69
C PRO A 150 -3.74 -10.42 -14.71
N TRP A 151 -2.41 -10.48 -14.91
CA TRP A 151 -1.75 -9.70 -15.95
C TRP A 151 -2.18 -10.16 -17.34
N THR A 152 -2.53 -9.22 -18.23
CA THR A 152 -3.06 -9.54 -19.56
C THR A 152 -2.22 -8.92 -20.70
N PRO A 153 -2.31 -9.47 -21.93
CA PRO A 153 -1.66 -8.86 -23.10
C PRO A 153 -2.11 -7.41 -23.35
N PHE A 154 -3.36 -7.06 -22.99
CA PHE A 154 -3.86 -5.69 -23.10
C PHE A 154 -3.16 -4.75 -22.14
N MET A 155 -2.90 -5.17 -20.90
CA MET A 155 -2.14 -4.39 -19.92
C MET A 155 -0.68 -4.21 -20.38
N GLU A 156 -0.07 -5.27 -20.91
CA GLU A 156 1.27 -5.19 -21.50
C GLU A 156 1.33 -4.17 -22.66
N GLN A 157 0.37 -4.20 -23.59
CA GLN A 157 0.27 -3.19 -24.64
C GLN A 157 0.05 -1.78 -24.07
N SER A 158 -0.75 -1.67 -23.01
CA SER A 158 -1.05 -0.40 -22.35
C SER A 158 0.17 0.19 -21.67
N LEU A 159 0.97 -0.63 -20.98
CA LEU A 159 2.22 -0.20 -20.37
C LEU A 159 3.18 0.33 -21.43
N ARG A 160 3.33 -0.38 -22.55
CA ARG A 160 4.16 0.10 -23.67
C ARG A 160 3.64 1.39 -24.27
N ALA A 161 2.32 1.57 -24.37
CA ALA A 161 1.74 2.82 -24.86
C ALA A 161 2.07 3.99 -23.93
N LEU A 162 1.93 3.82 -22.61
CA LEU A 162 2.29 4.84 -21.61
C LEU A 162 3.79 5.19 -21.66
N MET A 163 4.66 4.20 -21.87
CA MET A 163 6.11 4.42 -21.96
C MET A 163 6.54 5.10 -23.26
N ASN A 164 5.93 4.76 -24.40
CA ASN A 164 6.33 5.25 -25.71
C ASN A 164 5.66 6.58 -26.09
N GLN A 165 4.44 6.82 -25.60
CA GLN A 165 3.59 7.96 -25.94
C GLN A 165 2.92 8.53 -24.67
N PRO A 166 3.68 9.02 -23.68
CA PRO A 166 3.10 9.64 -22.50
C PRO A 166 2.36 10.93 -22.89
N GLU A 167 1.10 11.08 -22.47
CA GLU A 167 0.35 12.33 -22.68
C GLU A 167 0.57 13.32 -21.52
N TRP A 168 0.93 12.82 -20.34
CA TRP A 168 1.26 13.65 -19.16
C TRP A 168 2.26 12.95 -18.23
N GLU A 169 2.83 13.69 -17.27
CA GLU A 169 3.92 13.22 -16.40
C GLU A 169 3.63 11.91 -15.67
N GLY A 170 2.42 11.74 -15.12
CA GLY A 170 2.09 10.54 -14.36
C GLY A 170 1.83 9.29 -15.18
N ASP A 171 1.82 9.36 -16.51
CA ASP A 171 1.94 8.14 -17.34
C ASP A 171 3.29 7.46 -17.09
N SER A 172 4.35 8.26 -16.92
CA SER A 172 5.69 7.75 -16.62
C SER A 172 5.78 7.25 -15.17
N ILE A 173 5.13 7.95 -14.23
CA ILE A 173 5.02 7.52 -12.82
C ILE A 173 4.30 6.16 -12.74
N LEU A 174 3.13 6.06 -13.37
CA LEU A 174 2.34 4.83 -13.37
C LEU A 174 3.08 3.69 -14.07
N ALA A 175 3.78 3.95 -15.18
CA ALA A 175 4.59 2.94 -15.84
C ALA A 175 5.70 2.40 -14.91
N ALA A 176 6.39 3.27 -14.16
CA ALA A 176 7.39 2.85 -13.19
C ALA A 176 6.76 2.00 -12.07
N GLN A 177 5.62 2.43 -11.53
CA GLN A 177 4.88 1.69 -10.49
C GLN A 177 4.43 0.32 -10.97
N VAL A 178 3.86 0.21 -12.18
CA VAL A 178 3.43 -1.07 -12.78
C VAL A 178 4.60 -2.02 -12.93
N ARG A 179 5.72 -1.55 -13.50
CA ARG A 179 6.93 -2.37 -13.70
C ARG A 179 7.45 -2.91 -12.36
N SER A 180 7.48 -2.07 -11.34
CA SER A 180 7.86 -2.48 -9.98
C SER A 180 6.87 -3.48 -9.38
N SER A 181 5.56 -3.23 -9.51
CA SER A 181 4.52 -4.13 -9.01
C SER A 181 4.57 -5.52 -9.66
N LEU A 182 4.93 -5.62 -10.95
CA LEU A 182 5.14 -6.91 -11.63
C LEU A 182 6.30 -7.72 -11.01
N VAL A 183 7.35 -7.05 -10.54
CA VAL A 183 8.45 -7.72 -9.80
C VAL A 183 7.96 -8.13 -8.41
N GLY A 184 7.29 -7.22 -7.69
CA GLY A 184 6.77 -7.49 -6.34
C GLY A 184 5.72 -8.62 -6.29
N LEU A 185 4.89 -8.77 -7.33
CA LEU A 185 3.88 -9.82 -7.39
C LEU A 185 4.52 -11.20 -7.52
N GLN A 186 5.63 -11.34 -8.26
CA GLN A 186 6.35 -12.62 -8.40
C GLN A 186 6.80 -13.18 -7.02
N ILE A 187 7.17 -12.30 -6.08
CA ILE A 187 7.51 -12.67 -4.70
C ILE A 187 6.27 -13.14 -3.94
N THR A 188 5.16 -12.44 -4.14
CA THR A 188 3.89 -12.73 -3.47
C THR A 188 3.34 -14.09 -3.91
N ASP A 189 3.30 -14.33 -5.23
CA ASP A 189 2.86 -15.60 -5.81
C ASP A 189 3.72 -16.77 -5.32
N LEU A 190 5.04 -16.59 -5.26
CA LEU A 190 5.94 -17.62 -4.73
C LEU A 190 5.66 -17.90 -3.25
N SER A 191 5.46 -16.85 -2.45
CA SER A 191 5.17 -16.97 -1.02
C SER A 191 3.84 -17.70 -0.76
N ILE A 192 2.82 -17.43 -1.57
CA ILE A 192 1.52 -18.11 -1.48
C ILE A 192 1.65 -19.58 -1.91
N GLN A 193 2.31 -19.86 -3.03
CA GLN A 193 2.53 -21.23 -3.50
C GLN A 193 3.28 -22.08 -2.46
N GLN A 194 4.25 -21.48 -1.79
CA GLN A 194 5.00 -22.08 -0.69
C GLN A 194 4.11 -22.41 0.51
N ALA A 195 3.33 -21.43 0.97
CA ALA A 195 2.38 -21.62 2.07
C ALA A 195 1.37 -22.75 1.76
N LEU A 196 0.88 -22.83 0.53
CA LEU A 196 -0.07 -23.86 0.10
C LEU A 196 0.57 -25.26 -0.05
N ARG A 197 1.84 -25.33 -0.48
CA ARG A 197 2.56 -26.59 -0.68
C ARG A 197 3.27 -27.10 0.59
N GLY A 198 3.35 -26.28 1.63
CA GLY A 198 4.15 -26.57 2.83
C GLY A 198 5.66 -26.54 2.56
N GLU A 199 6.09 -25.94 1.45
CA GLU A 199 7.50 -25.76 1.11
C GLU A 199 7.97 -24.39 1.61
N VAL A 200 9.09 -24.33 2.33
CA VAL A 200 9.56 -23.07 2.98
C VAL A 200 10.64 -22.35 2.17
N ARG A 201 11.07 -22.90 1.02
CA ARG A 201 12.34 -22.50 0.41
C ARG A 201 12.17 -21.70 -0.88
N ILE A 202 12.51 -20.40 -0.79
CA ILE A 202 12.69 -19.53 -1.97
C ILE A 202 14.07 -19.86 -2.59
N PRO A 203 14.12 -20.30 -3.86
CA PRO A 203 15.42 -20.59 -4.49
C PRO A 203 16.24 -19.31 -4.67
N LEU A 204 17.53 -19.34 -4.29
CA LEU A 204 18.41 -18.16 -4.37
C LEU A 204 18.61 -17.61 -5.80
N PHE A 205 18.44 -18.44 -6.84
CA PHE A 205 18.46 -17.95 -8.23
C PHE A 205 17.27 -17.03 -8.55
N PHE A 206 16.14 -17.21 -7.84
CA PHE A 206 14.96 -16.37 -8.00
C PHE A 206 15.23 -14.96 -7.49
N HIS A 207 15.90 -14.84 -6.33
CA HIS A 207 16.38 -13.56 -5.81
C HIS A 207 17.27 -12.80 -6.81
N GLN A 208 18.21 -13.50 -7.45
CA GLN A 208 19.10 -12.89 -8.45
C GLN A 208 18.32 -12.38 -9.68
N SER A 209 17.37 -13.18 -10.19
CA SER A 209 16.51 -12.77 -11.30
C SER A 209 15.70 -11.51 -10.98
N LEU A 210 15.09 -11.45 -9.79
CA LEU A 210 14.32 -10.28 -9.35
C LEU A 210 15.20 -9.05 -9.14
N SER A 211 16.40 -9.24 -8.57
CA SER A 211 17.37 -8.14 -8.38
C SER A 211 17.78 -7.54 -9.73
N SER A 212 18.09 -8.38 -10.73
CA SER A 212 18.41 -7.90 -12.08
C SER A 212 17.23 -7.20 -12.77
N GLN A 213 15.98 -7.63 -12.52
CA GLN A 213 14.79 -6.92 -13.00
C GLN A 213 14.67 -5.52 -12.36
N MET A 214 14.94 -5.39 -11.05
CA MET A 214 14.95 -4.09 -10.37
C MET A 214 16.06 -3.18 -10.88
N GLU A 215 17.28 -3.69 -11.06
CA GLU A 215 18.40 -2.95 -11.65
C GLU A 215 18.06 -2.42 -13.05
N GLU A 216 17.39 -3.24 -13.87
CA GLU A 216 16.93 -2.84 -15.20
C GLU A 216 15.88 -1.72 -15.12
N ILE A 217 14.96 -1.78 -14.15
CA ILE A 217 13.98 -0.72 -13.92
C ILE A 217 14.69 0.59 -13.56
N TRP A 218 15.63 0.56 -12.61
CA TRP A 218 16.43 1.73 -12.24
C TRP A 218 17.22 2.30 -13.41
N ARG A 219 17.89 1.43 -14.19
CA ARG A 219 18.72 1.83 -15.35
C ARG A 219 17.91 2.50 -16.46
N THR A 220 16.65 2.09 -16.62
CA THR A 220 15.75 2.60 -17.67
C THR A 220 14.77 3.65 -17.17
N LEU A 221 14.90 4.08 -15.91
CA LEU A 221 14.02 5.07 -15.33
C LEU A 221 14.27 6.45 -15.97
N PRO A 222 13.23 7.13 -16.46
CA PRO A 222 13.35 8.50 -16.97
C PRO A 222 13.94 9.45 -15.92
N SER A 223 14.82 10.36 -16.36
CA SER A 223 15.55 11.26 -15.45
C SER A 223 14.65 12.19 -14.63
N ASN A 224 13.48 12.56 -15.17
CA ASN A 224 12.49 13.36 -14.45
C ASN A 224 11.89 12.63 -13.23
N LEU A 225 11.95 11.30 -13.19
CA LEU A 225 11.41 10.50 -12.09
C LEU A 225 12.43 10.24 -10.97
N LEU A 226 13.72 10.54 -11.18
CA LEU A 226 14.78 10.31 -10.18
C LEU A 226 14.62 11.17 -8.92
N ASN A 227 13.82 12.23 -8.99
CA ASN A 227 13.50 13.11 -7.86
C ASN A 227 12.01 13.05 -7.48
N ASN A 228 11.25 12.07 -7.98
CA ASN A 228 9.83 11.93 -7.64
C ASN A 228 9.67 10.98 -6.45
N GLU A 229 9.32 11.50 -5.28
CA GLU A 229 9.25 10.74 -4.03
C GLU A 229 8.26 9.57 -4.13
N THR A 230 7.15 9.74 -4.85
CA THR A 230 6.14 8.67 -5.01
C THR A 230 6.70 7.49 -5.80
N VAL A 231 7.51 7.75 -6.83
CA VAL A 231 8.18 6.69 -7.61
C VAL A 231 9.28 6.04 -6.77
N LEU A 232 10.14 6.83 -6.13
CA LEU A 232 11.26 6.34 -5.33
C LEU A 232 10.78 5.44 -4.18
N ILE A 233 9.76 5.87 -3.44
CA ILE A 233 9.15 5.09 -2.35
C ILE A 233 8.64 3.74 -2.85
N HIS A 234 7.95 3.72 -3.98
CA HIS A 234 7.41 2.47 -4.54
C HIS A 234 8.51 1.52 -5.03
N LEU A 235 9.55 2.05 -5.69
CA LEU A 235 10.69 1.25 -6.16
C LEU A 235 11.52 0.70 -4.99
N HIS A 236 11.88 1.54 -4.02
CA HIS A 236 12.65 1.09 -2.86
C HIS A 236 11.84 0.11 -2.00
N ALA A 237 10.53 0.30 -1.82
CA ALA A 237 9.71 -0.68 -1.11
C ALA A 237 9.68 -2.05 -1.82
N THR A 238 9.64 -2.04 -3.16
CA THR A 238 9.74 -3.27 -3.96
C THR A 238 11.12 -3.92 -3.84
N GLU A 239 12.18 -3.11 -3.84
CA GLU A 239 13.57 -3.56 -3.64
C GLU A 239 13.77 -4.18 -2.26
N VAL A 240 13.20 -3.57 -1.21
CA VAL A 240 13.13 -4.15 0.15
C VAL A 240 12.44 -5.52 0.11
N ALA A 241 11.27 -5.63 -0.54
CA ALA A 241 10.56 -6.91 -0.64
C ALA A 241 11.38 -7.99 -1.38
N VAL A 242 12.12 -7.62 -2.44
CA VAL A 242 13.03 -8.53 -3.16
C VAL A 242 14.13 -9.03 -2.22
N HIS A 243 14.76 -8.14 -1.46
CA HIS A 243 15.89 -8.48 -0.61
C HIS A 243 15.50 -9.11 0.73
N GLU A 244 14.27 -8.90 1.20
CA GLU A 244 13.68 -9.55 2.37
C GLU A 244 13.61 -11.08 2.21
N ILE A 245 13.71 -11.62 0.99
CA ILE A 245 13.91 -13.05 0.76
C ILE A 245 15.07 -13.60 1.62
N GLY A 246 16.14 -12.82 1.82
CA GLY A 246 17.27 -13.20 2.68
C GLY A 246 16.88 -13.48 4.15
N LEU A 247 15.78 -12.88 4.63
CA LEU A 247 15.23 -13.12 5.97
C LEU A 247 14.51 -14.47 6.07
N SER A 248 14.00 -15.00 4.96
CA SER A 248 13.22 -16.25 4.90
C SER A 248 14.03 -17.48 4.48
N VAL A 249 15.26 -17.29 4.00
CA VAL A 249 16.16 -18.40 3.61
C VAL A 249 16.69 -19.10 4.86
N GLU A 250 16.56 -20.43 4.93
CA GLU A 250 17.14 -21.23 6.03
C GLU A 250 18.68 -21.15 6.04
N PRO A 251 19.34 -21.30 7.20
CA PRO A 251 20.80 -21.42 7.26
C PRO A 251 21.29 -22.58 6.37
N SER A 252 22.19 -22.28 5.43
CA SER A 252 22.82 -23.27 4.55
C SER A 252 24.22 -23.60 5.05
N ILE A 253 24.62 -24.88 4.94
CA ILE A 253 26.00 -25.33 5.21
C ILE A 253 26.94 -24.90 4.06
N ASN A 254 26.38 -24.55 2.90
CA ASN A 254 27.15 -24.05 1.76
C ASN A 254 27.55 -22.59 1.96
N ASN A 255 28.86 -22.33 2.00
CA ASN A 255 29.43 -20.99 2.15
C ASN A 255 28.92 -20.01 1.07
N MET A 256 28.72 -20.47 -0.18
CA MET A 256 28.25 -19.61 -1.26
C MET A 256 26.81 -19.12 -1.04
N ASP A 257 25.95 -19.97 -0.50
CA ASP A 257 24.55 -19.61 -0.21
C ASP A 257 24.47 -18.67 1.00
N THR A 258 25.35 -18.87 1.98
CA THR A 258 25.50 -17.95 3.13
C THR A 258 25.95 -16.56 2.67
N ILE A 259 26.94 -16.47 1.78
CA ILE A 259 27.40 -15.19 1.22
C ILE A 259 26.27 -14.49 0.45
N LYS A 260 25.53 -15.22 -0.39
CA LYS A 260 24.39 -14.67 -1.14
C LYS A 260 23.31 -14.14 -0.19
N ARG A 261 22.99 -14.87 0.87
CA ARG A 261 22.04 -14.44 1.90
C ARG A 261 22.51 -13.16 2.60
N LEU A 262 23.77 -13.09 3.01
CA LEU A 262 24.34 -11.89 3.63
C LEU A 262 24.28 -10.67 2.69
N ASN A 263 24.60 -10.85 1.41
CA ASN A 263 24.48 -9.79 0.42
C ASN A 263 23.02 -9.32 0.28
N ALA A 264 22.06 -10.24 0.27
CA ALA A 264 20.64 -9.87 0.24
C ALA A 264 20.23 -9.07 1.49
N LEU A 265 20.65 -9.48 2.70
CA LEU A 265 20.35 -8.73 3.93
C LEU A 265 20.94 -7.32 3.91
N ARG A 266 22.19 -7.17 3.44
CA ARG A 266 22.83 -5.86 3.29
C ARG A 266 22.16 -4.98 2.24
N SER A 267 21.79 -5.56 1.09
CA SER A 267 21.01 -4.85 0.08
C SER A 267 19.63 -4.44 0.61
N CYS A 268 18.99 -5.28 1.43
CA CYS A 268 17.74 -4.93 2.11
C CYS A 268 17.92 -3.70 3.01
N LEU A 269 18.98 -3.68 3.84
CA LEU A 269 19.28 -2.54 4.70
C LEU A 269 19.56 -1.26 3.91
N ASN A 270 20.30 -1.35 2.79
CA ASN A 270 20.56 -0.21 1.91
C ASN A 270 19.26 0.31 1.27
N ALA A 271 18.38 -0.59 0.81
CA ALA A 271 17.10 -0.22 0.23
C ALA A 271 16.16 0.43 1.26
N LEU A 272 16.16 -0.06 2.51
CA LEU A 272 15.45 0.57 3.63
C LEU A 272 15.96 1.99 3.89
N GLU A 273 17.27 2.19 3.91
CA GLU A 273 17.84 3.52 4.12
C GLU A 273 17.40 4.49 3.02
N ASN A 274 17.49 4.08 1.76
CA ASN A 274 17.01 4.89 0.63
C ASN A 274 15.50 5.15 0.69
N PHE A 275 14.71 4.15 1.13
CA PHE A 275 13.26 4.29 1.33
C PHE A 275 12.95 5.37 2.36
N PHE A 276 13.55 5.30 3.56
CA PHE A 276 13.29 6.28 4.62
C PHE A 276 13.83 7.67 4.27
N GLN A 277 14.98 7.76 3.59
CA GLN A 277 15.45 9.03 3.04
C GLN A 277 14.49 9.65 2.02
N ALA A 278 13.83 8.83 1.17
CA ALA A 278 12.81 9.31 0.25
C ALA A 278 11.51 9.69 0.98
N TRP A 279 11.15 8.94 2.02
CA TRP A 279 10.00 9.23 2.88
C TRP A 279 10.13 10.57 3.60
N ASP A 280 11.31 10.84 4.18
CA ASP A 280 11.59 12.08 4.93
C ASP A 280 11.59 13.35 4.07
N ARG A 281 11.69 13.20 2.74
CA ARG A 281 11.54 14.32 1.79
C ARG A 281 10.09 14.77 1.62
N ILE A 282 9.11 13.94 2.01
CA ILE A 282 7.70 14.31 1.93
C ILE A 282 7.39 15.31 3.04
N THR A 283 6.95 16.50 2.66
CA THR A 283 6.55 17.54 3.61
C THR A 283 5.17 17.27 4.23
N PRO A 284 4.88 17.73 5.46
CA PRO A 284 3.55 17.59 6.08
C PRO A 284 2.39 18.08 5.20
N SER A 285 2.59 19.13 4.39
CA SER A 285 1.56 19.60 3.45
C SER A 285 1.21 18.60 2.34
N GLN A 286 2.14 17.71 1.98
CA GLN A 286 1.93 16.69 0.96
C GLN A 286 1.26 15.43 1.52
N TYR A 287 1.14 15.29 2.85
CA TYR A 287 0.62 14.08 3.47
C TYR A 287 -0.83 13.80 3.05
N MET A 288 -1.65 14.83 2.84
CA MET A 288 -3.03 14.68 2.33
C MET A 288 -3.09 14.02 0.93
N GLY A 289 -2.03 14.11 0.13
CA GLY A 289 -1.92 13.43 -1.15
C GLY A 289 -1.46 11.97 -1.04
N LEU A 290 -0.98 11.53 0.13
CA LEU A 290 -0.47 10.18 0.30
C LEU A 290 -1.56 9.16 0.12
N THR A 291 -1.26 8.20 -0.73
CA THR A 291 -2.17 7.12 -1.02
C THR A 291 -2.02 5.97 -0.04
N PHE A 292 -3.05 5.14 0.08
CA PHE A 292 -3.01 3.95 0.92
C PHE A 292 -1.82 3.03 0.62
N ASN A 293 -1.47 2.85 -0.66
CA ASN A 293 -0.31 2.03 -1.06
C ASN A 293 0.99 2.51 -0.40
N MET A 294 1.17 3.82 -0.24
CA MET A 294 2.38 4.36 0.41
C MET A 294 2.43 4.02 1.90
N PHE A 295 1.28 3.96 2.59
CA PHE A 295 1.21 3.50 3.98
C PHE A 295 1.50 2.01 4.12
N VAL A 296 1.00 1.19 3.19
CA VAL A 296 1.32 -0.24 3.14
C VAL A 296 2.83 -0.44 2.96
N HIS A 297 3.45 0.30 2.04
CA HIS A 297 4.90 0.29 1.84
C HIS A 297 5.68 0.72 3.08
N LEU A 298 5.25 1.79 3.74
CA LEU A 298 5.85 2.25 4.99
C LEU A 298 5.83 1.15 6.06
N LEU A 299 4.67 0.53 6.28
CA LEU A 299 4.54 -0.53 7.28
C LEU A 299 5.41 -1.75 6.95
N ASN A 300 5.41 -2.19 5.70
CA ASN A 300 6.26 -3.29 5.25
C ASN A 300 7.75 -2.99 5.49
N CYS A 301 8.19 -1.76 5.21
CA CYS A 301 9.57 -1.36 5.46
C CYS A 301 9.91 -1.29 6.96
N ILE A 302 8.99 -0.79 7.80
CA ILE A 302 9.15 -0.81 9.27
C ILE A 302 9.31 -2.25 9.78
N VAL A 303 8.47 -3.17 9.29
CA VAL A 303 8.53 -4.59 9.68
C VAL A 303 9.84 -5.23 9.21
N ALA A 304 10.27 -4.98 7.98
CA ALA A 304 11.54 -5.49 7.46
C ALA A 304 12.74 -4.97 8.28
N LEU A 305 12.75 -3.68 8.64
CA LEU A 305 13.78 -3.09 9.50
C LEU A 305 13.79 -3.72 10.90
N PHE A 306 12.62 -3.88 11.50
CA PHE A 306 12.48 -4.56 12.79
C PHE A 306 13.07 -5.97 12.72
N ARG A 307 12.68 -6.75 11.71
CA ARG A 307 13.19 -8.11 11.49
C ARG A 307 14.71 -8.14 11.35
N LEU A 308 15.31 -7.24 10.57
CA LEU A 308 16.77 -7.13 10.41
C LEU A 308 17.48 -6.76 11.72
N SER A 309 16.86 -5.89 12.52
CA SER A 309 17.41 -5.39 13.79
C SER A 309 17.36 -6.43 14.92
N THR A 310 16.45 -7.41 14.82
CA THR A 310 16.33 -8.54 15.77
C THR A 310 16.86 -9.86 15.18
N LEU A 311 17.47 -9.83 13.99
CA LEU A 311 17.87 -11.05 13.30
C LEU A 311 19.14 -11.65 13.90
N ASP A 312 18.95 -12.40 14.97
CA ASP A 312 20.04 -13.14 15.59
C ASP A 312 20.22 -14.50 14.88
N ASN A 313 21.41 -15.10 15.02
CA ASN A 313 21.73 -16.46 14.54
C ASN A 313 22.09 -16.61 13.05
N ILE A 314 22.56 -15.56 12.37
CA ILE A 314 23.17 -15.69 11.04
C ILE A 314 24.67 -15.36 11.11
N PRO A 315 25.56 -16.31 10.78
CA PRO A 315 26.99 -16.05 10.72
C PRO A 315 27.31 -14.90 9.76
N GLY A 316 27.95 -13.83 10.25
CA GLY A 316 28.38 -12.68 9.45
C GLY A 316 27.34 -11.57 9.27
N TRP A 317 26.12 -11.72 9.79
CA TRP A 317 25.18 -10.60 9.95
C TRP A 317 25.36 -10.00 11.34
N ASP A 318 25.40 -8.67 11.40
CA ASP A 318 25.47 -7.93 12.65
C ASP A 318 24.21 -7.07 12.80
N PRO A 319 23.26 -7.46 13.67
CA PRO A 319 22.06 -6.67 13.92
C PRO A 319 22.35 -5.25 14.44
N THR A 320 23.52 -5.04 15.05
CA THR A 320 23.92 -3.71 15.52
C THR A 320 24.23 -2.75 14.36
N GLU A 321 24.61 -3.27 13.18
CA GLU A 321 24.73 -2.48 11.96
C GLU A 321 23.37 -1.87 11.56
N ALA A 322 22.31 -2.69 11.56
CA ALA A 322 20.97 -2.22 11.24
C ALA A 322 20.47 -1.19 12.27
N ARG A 323 20.66 -1.47 13.57
CA ARG A 323 20.25 -0.56 14.66
C ARG A 323 20.99 0.78 14.64
N SER A 324 22.26 0.79 14.23
CA SER A 324 23.07 2.02 14.18
C SER A 324 22.77 2.87 12.95
N ARG A 325 22.56 2.25 11.79
CA ARG A 325 22.24 2.97 10.54
C ARG A 325 20.80 3.50 10.53
N LEU A 326 19.86 2.71 11.02
CA LEU A 326 18.44 3.04 11.07
C LEU A 326 17.89 2.77 12.48
N PRO A 327 18.06 3.71 13.43
CA PRO A 327 17.53 3.57 14.78
C PRO A 327 16.00 3.58 14.77
N LEU A 328 15.40 2.39 14.89
CA LEU A 328 13.97 2.15 14.71
C LEU A 328 13.09 3.04 15.58
N PHE A 329 13.43 3.25 16.86
CA PHE A 329 12.59 4.03 17.76
C PHE A 329 12.61 5.52 17.43
N THR A 330 13.78 6.10 17.16
CA THR A 330 13.93 7.49 16.71
C THR A 330 13.19 7.72 15.40
N MET A 331 13.27 6.76 14.48
CA MET A 331 12.56 6.82 13.20
C MET A 331 11.03 6.78 13.39
N LEU A 332 10.52 5.91 14.27
CA LEU A 332 9.09 5.86 14.58
C LEU A 332 8.59 7.15 15.26
N ASP A 333 9.39 7.76 16.14
CA ASP A 333 9.07 9.08 16.70
C ASP A 333 9.02 10.15 15.62
N HIS A 334 10.02 10.19 14.74
CA HIS A 334 10.07 11.16 13.65
C HIS A 334 8.85 11.07 12.74
N ILE A 335 8.48 9.86 12.32
CA ILE A 335 7.28 9.63 11.51
C ILE A 335 6.03 10.10 12.26
N ALA A 336 5.91 9.79 13.55
CA ALA A 336 4.78 10.22 14.36
C ALA A 336 4.68 11.75 14.46
N GLU A 337 5.82 12.44 14.62
CA GLU A 337 5.91 13.90 14.67
C GLU A 337 5.51 14.54 13.34
N GLN A 338 5.94 13.99 12.20
CA GLN A 338 5.51 14.48 10.87
C GLN A 338 4.00 14.32 10.65
N MET A 339 3.43 13.20 11.09
CA MET A 339 1.99 12.96 11.04
C MET A 339 1.23 13.96 11.94
N ASP A 340 1.72 14.26 13.13
CA ASP A 340 1.10 15.28 14.00
C ASP A 340 1.24 16.69 13.43
N ALA A 341 2.41 17.02 12.86
CA ALA A 341 2.65 18.31 12.20
C ALA A 341 1.70 18.55 11.02
N THR A 342 1.29 17.48 10.34
CA THR A 342 0.30 17.54 9.25
C THR A 342 -1.05 18.09 9.75
N THR A 343 -1.45 17.75 10.98
CA THR A 343 -2.68 18.27 11.60
C THR A 343 -2.64 19.79 11.77
N SER A 344 -1.45 20.35 12.00
CA SER A 344 -1.28 21.80 12.13
C SER A 344 -1.11 22.48 10.76
N ALA A 345 -0.51 21.79 9.79
CA ALA A 345 -0.28 22.30 8.44
C ALA A 345 -1.55 22.34 7.58
N ILE A 346 -2.53 21.48 7.87
CA ILE A 346 -3.75 21.32 7.08
C ILE A 346 -4.97 21.60 7.98
N PRO A 347 -5.81 22.61 7.67
CA PRO A 347 -6.99 22.94 8.45
C PRO A 347 -8.11 21.92 8.19
N ILE A 348 -7.99 20.71 8.75
CA ILE A 348 -9.06 19.71 8.75
C ILE A 348 -10.03 20.08 9.87
N ILE A 349 -11.28 20.34 9.49
CA ILE A 349 -12.37 20.67 10.41
C ILE A 349 -13.05 19.36 10.82
N ASN A 350 -13.01 19.02 12.11
CA ASN A 350 -13.70 17.84 12.61
C ASN A 350 -14.97 18.23 13.38
N ASP A 351 -16.09 18.22 12.65
CA ASP A 351 -17.41 18.66 13.12
C ASP A 351 -18.27 17.52 13.71
N GLU A 352 -17.70 16.35 14.01
CA GLU A 352 -18.47 15.12 14.31
C GLU A 352 -18.71 14.79 15.79
N SER A 353 -17.99 15.39 16.75
CA SER A 353 -18.14 15.03 18.18
C SER A 353 -18.34 16.25 19.10
N PRO A 354 -19.29 16.19 20.06
CA PRO A 354 -19.45 17.20 21.11
C PRO A 354 -18.32 17.15 22.16
N ASN A 355 -17.54 16.07 22.20
CA ASN A 355 -16.34 15.93 23.02
C ASN A 355 -15.13 16.45 22.23
N GLU A 356 -14.59 17.60 22.65
CA GLU A 356 -13.54 18.33 21.91
C GLU A 356 -12.25 17.51 21.71
N ASP A 357 -11.86 16.66 22.65
CA ASP A 357 -10.57 15.94 22.57
C ASP A 357 -10.60 14.73 21.62
N VAL A 358 -11.75 14.08 21.46
CA VAL A 358 -11.96 12.99 20.48
C VAL A 358 -12.31 13.56 19.11
N ALA A 359 -13.02 14.69 19.08
CA ALA A 359 -13.24 15.48 17.87
C ALA A 359 -11.93 16.07 17.32
N ARG A 360 -10.85 16.22 18.08
CA ARG A 360 -9.60 16.82 17.54
C ARG A 360 -8.68 15.86 16.81
N ALA A 361 -8.87 14.54 16.92
CA ALA A 361 -7.95 13.58 16.32
C ALA A 361 -8.24 13.39 14.82
N THR A 362 -7.59 14.20 13.98
CA THR A 362 -7.51 13.95 12.52
C THR A 362 -6.95 12.55 12.25
N VAL A 363 -7.15 12.02 11.05
CA VAL A 363 -6.55 10.71 10.68
C VAL A 363 -5.03 10.71 10.84
N TRP A 364 -4.39 11.86 10.61
CA TRP A 364 -2.96 12.04 10.80
C TRP A 364 -2.53 11.94 12.26
N ALA A 365 -3.26 12.60 13.17
CA ALA A 365 -3.01 12.46 14.62
C ALA A 365 -3.22 11.02 15.10
N LYS A 366 -4.23 10.33 14.57
CA LYS A 366 -4.45 8.89 14.83
C LYS A 366 -3.27 8.05 14.34
N ALA A 367 -2.80 8.29 13.11
CA ALA A 367 -1.64 7.62 12.53
C ALA A 367 -0.38 7.79 13.39
N GLY A 368 -0.10 9.01 13.83
CA GLY A 368 1.03 9.32 14.72
C GLY A 368 0.91 8.59 16.06
N ARG A 369 -0.29 8.50 16.63
CA ARG A 369 -0.55 7.68 17.82
C ARG A 369 -0.25 6.20 17.59
N VAL A 370 -0.59 5.65 16.43
CA VAL A 370 -0.28 4.25 16.10
C VAL A 370 1.21 4.00 16.02
N MET A 371 1.98 4.89 15.39
CA MET A 371 3.45 4.77 15.34
C MET A 371 4.07 4.73 16.74
N ARG A 372 3.58 5.57 17.67
CA ARG A 372 4.01 5.55 19.08
C ARG A 372 3.64 4.25 19.80
N LEU A 373 2.47 3.69 19.52
CA LEU A 373 2.05 2.42 20.11
C LEU A 373 2.88 1.25 19.59
N ILE A 374 3.20 1.22 18.29
CA ILE A 374 4.12 0.24 17.71
C ILE A 374 5.47 0.33 18.42
N LYS A 375 6.02 1.54 18.56
CA LYS A 375 7.25 1.77 19.31
C LYS A 375 7.17 1.24 20.74
N GLN A 376 6.10 1.55 21.47
CA GLN A 376 5.91 1.10 22.86
C GLN A 376 5.83 -0.43 22.96
N GLY A 377 5.08 -1.07 22.07
CA GLY A 377 4.97 -2.52 21.99
C GLY A 377 6.33 -3.18 21.73
N ILE A 378 7.06 -2.69 20.73
CA ILE A 378 8.41 -3.20 20.40
C ILE A 378 9.37 -2.95 21.56
N LYS A 379 9.38 -1.76 22.18
CA LYS A 379 10.28 -1.43 23.30
C LYS A 379 10.01 -2.28 24.55
N ARG A 380 8.76 -2.66 24.79
CA ARG A 380 8.39 -3.56 25.90
C ARG A 380 9.01 -4.94 25.71
N ASP A 381 8.92 -5.47 24.49
CA ASP A 381 9.33 -6.84 24.20
C ASP A 381 10.84 -6.93 23.84
N PHE A 382 11.43 -5.83 23.36
CA PHE A 382 12.83 -5.72 22.91
C PHE A 382 13.48 -4.39 23.37
N PRO A 383 13.79 -4.25 24.68
CA PRO A 383 14.29 -2.98 25.23
C PRO A 383 15.70 -2.60 24.73
N ASP A 384 16.51 -3.58 24.30
CA ASP A 384 17.91 -3.40 23.90
C ASP A 384 18.10 -3.01 22.42
N LEU A 385 17.01 -2.76 21.70
CA LEU A 385 17.08 -2.33 20.29
C LEU A 385 17.68 -0.94 20.12
N ASP A 386 17.85 -0.17 21.20
CA ASP A 386 18.37 1.19 21.15
C ASP A 386 19.34 1.47 22.33
N PRO A 387 20.67 1.39 22.12
CA PRO A 387 21.65 1.61 23.18
C PRO A 387 21.83 3.09 23.57
N LEU A 388 21.28 4.03 22.80
CA LEU A 388 21.34 5.47 23.12
C LEU A 388 20.28 5.89 24.16
N GLY A 389 19.12 5.21 24.19
CA GLY A 389 18.09 5.46 25.20
C GLY A 389 18.43 4.93 26.61
N SER A 390 19.33 3.95 26.69
CA SER A 390 19.82 3.44 27.98
C SER A 390 20.76 4.42 28.69
N ILE A 391 21.44 5.33 27.98
CA ILE A 391 22.31 6.34 28.61
C ILE A 391 21.48 7.46 29.27
N GLU A 392 20.38 7.90 28.66
CA GLU A 392 19.49 8.90 29.29
C GLU A 392 18.72 8.32 30.49
N SER A 393 18.29 7.06 30.43
CA SER A 393 17.65 6.39 31.58
C SER A 393 18.61 6.14 32.73
N VAL A 394 19.89 5.84 32.48
CA VAL A 394 20.91 5.69 33.53
C VAL A 394 21.33 7.05 34.10
N ALA A 395 21.36 8.12 33.30
CA ALA A 395 21.61 9.47 33.80
C ALA A 395 20.47 9.98 34.70
N ALA A 396 19.22 9.68 34.36
CA ALA A 396 18.04 9.99 35.17
C ALA A 396 17.98 9.19 36.49
N MET A 397 18.64 8.02 36.57
CA MET A 397 18.72 7.22 37.80
C MET A 397 19.78 7.71 38.81
N SER A 398 20.55 8.76 38.50
CA SER A 398 21.61 9.27 39.39
C SER A 398 21.20 10.41 40.33
N THR A 399 19.92 10.82 40.35
CA THR A 399 19.45 11.82 41.31
C THR A 399 18.17 11.38 42.02
N GLY A 400 18.33 11.01 43.31
CA GLY A 400 17.27 11.10 44.33
C GLY A 400 16.16 10.06 44.29
N SER A 401 16.25 9.07 45.17
CA SER A 401 15.14 8.19 45.53
C SER A 401 13.98 8.97 46.15
N THR A 402 12.79 8.89 45.56
CA THR A 402 11.51 8.62 46.24
C THR A 402 10.54 8.09 45.19
N GLY A 403 9.99 6.90 45.45
CA GLY A 403 9.18 6.16 44.50
C GLY A 403 7.96 6.93 44.01
N ILE A 404 7.88 7.09 42.69
CA ILE A 404 6.62 7.16 41.97
C ILE A 404 6.67 5.98 41.02
N GLN A 405 5.94 4.92 41.37
CA GLN A 405 5.57 3.89 40.40
C GLN A 405 4.78 4.60 39.30
N VAL A 406 5.39 4.74 38.13
CA VAL A 406 4.62 5.01 36.91
C VAL A 406 3.66 3.83 36.76
N PRO A 407 2.33 4.06 36.73
CA PRO A 407 1.38 2.96 36.59
C PRO A 407 1.65 2.23 35.27
N PRO A 408 1.36 0.92 35.17
CA PRO A 408 1.36 0.25 33.88
C PRO A 408 0.44 1.01 32.91
N PRO A 409 0.77 1.10 31.61
CA PRO A 409 -0.16 1.68 30.65
C PRO A 409 -1.46 0.88 30.73
N ASP A 410 -2.57 1.58 30.96
CA ASP A 410 -3.88 0.97 31.01
C ASP A 410 -4.13 0.32 29.64
N VAL A 411 -4.21 -1.01 29.63
CA VAL A 411 -4.78 -1.80 28.53
C VAL A 411 -6.27 -1.43 28.31
N GLN A 412 -6.81 -0.55 29.16
CA GLN A 412 -8.11 0.11 29.10
C GLN A 412 -8.06 1.51 28.45
N ASP A 413 -6.99 1.89 27.74
CA ASP A 413 -7.00 3.11 26.93
C ASP A 413 -8.18 3.01 25.92
N PRO A 414 -9.18 3.93 25.98
CA PRO A 414 -10.34 3.92 25.08
C PRO A 414 -9.96 3.90 23.59
N PHE A 415 -8.72 4.28 23.29
CA PHE A 415 -8.16 4.17 21.96
C PHE A 415 -8.03 2.72 21.46
N PHE A 416 -7.64 1.74 22.28
CA PHE A 416 -7.58 0.34 21.85
C PHE A 416 -8.96 -0.29 21.69
N ALA A 417 -9.92 0.09 22.54
CA ALA A 417 -11.31 -0.33 22.39
C ALA A 417 -11.88 0.15 21.03
N ASN A 418 -11.53 1.35 20.61
CA ASN A 418 -11.95 1.95 19.33
C ASN A 418 -10.95 1.76 18.18
N PHE A 419 -9.80 1.09 18.39
CA PHE A 419 -8.75 0.90 17.39
C PHE A 419 -9.18 -0.10 16.31
N ALA A 420 -9.88 -1.16 16.74
CA ALA A 420 -10.52 -2.10 15.84
C ALA A 420 -11.69 -1.47 15.06
N ASP A 421 -12.32 -0.44 15.63
CA ASP A 421 -13.43 0.30 15.02
C ASP A 421 -12.95 1.33 14.00
N ASP A 422 -11.66 1.75 14.03
CA ASP A 422 -11.08 2.62 13.00
C ASP A 422 -10.70 1.79 11.76
N PRO A 423 -11.41 1.94 10.63
CA PRO A 423 -11.33 0.98 9.51
C PRO A 423 -10.05 1.08 8.70
N TRP A 424 -9.43 2.25 8.72
CA TRP A 424 -8.16 2.50 8.07
C TRP A 424 -7.02 1.89 8.90
N LEU A 425 -7.06 2.09 10.22
CA LEU A 425 -6.09 1.49 11.12
C LEU A 425 -6.25 -0.02 11.25
N SER A 426 -7.48 -0.53 11.31
CA SER A 426 -7.71 -1.98 11.38
C SER A 426 -7.25 -2.70 10.13
N ALA A 427 -7.48 -2.13 8.94
CA ALA A 427 -7.00 -2.70 7.68
C ALA A 427 -5.47 -2.77 7.57
N ILE A 428 -4.75 -1.84 8.20
CA ILE A 428 -3.28 -1.75 8.16
C ILE A 428 -2.63 -2.53 9.30
N PHE A 429 -3.18 -2.44 10.53
CA PHE A 429 -2.49 -2.85 11.76
C PHE A 429 -3.13 -4.02 12.50
N VAL A 430 -4.35 -4.44 12.15
CA VAL A 430 -4.97 -5.64 12.72
C VAL A 430 -4.76 -6.81 11.75
N PRO A 431 -4.17 -7.93 12.18
CA PRO A 431 -4.05 -9.12 11.36
C PRO A 431 -5.44 -9.55 10.86
N TRP A 432 -5.62 -9.65 9.54
CA TRP A 432 -6.92 -9.97 8.95
C TRP A 432 -7.48 -11.32 9.42
N ASP A 433 -6.62 -12.27 9.80
CA ASP A 433 -6.99 -13.57 10.36
C ASP A 433 -7.52 -13.49 11.81
N SER A 434 -7.36 -12.35 12.47
CA SER A 434 -7.89 -12.08 13.82
C SER A 434 -9.21 -11.31 13.82
N MET A 435 -9.66 -10.84 12.64
CA MET A 435 -10.98 -10.24 12.48
C MET A 435 -12.04 -11.35 12.44
N ASN A 436 -12.70 -11.59 13.58
CA ASN A 436 -13.87 -12.46 13.62
C ASN A 436 -15.00 -11.82 12.79
N PHE A 437 -15.38 -12.47 11.68
CA PHE A 437 -16.52 -12.10 10.83
C PHE A 437 -17.84 -12.62 11.36
#